data_AF-A0A644WSD0-F1
#
_entry.id   AF-A0A644WSD0-F1
#
_cell.length_a   1.000
_cell.length_b   1.000
_cell.length_c   1.000
_cell.angle_alpha   90.00
_cell.angle_beta   90.00
_cell.angle_gamma   90.00
#
_symmetry.space_group_name_H-M   'P 1'
#
loop_
_entity.id
_entity.type
_entity.pdbx_description
1 polymer ?
#
loop_
_entity_poly.entity_id
_entity_poly.type
_entity_poly.pdbx_seq_one_letter_code
_entity_poly.pdbx_strand_id
1 'polypeptide(L)'
;MECRRSDCGKSHCGACCGGICQGGSLLLTREEVKLLSKFAELAFLPVACREDNRSPIFLTPEYTQAAISTTITGLWQKKLIRVDYDIPMLNFDYADYGPYAIHGSMAITAAGQDALDSLEIQGCNR
;
A
#
# COMPACT_ATOMS: atom_id res chain seq x y z
N MET A 1 -21.34 21.66 -27.33
CA MET A 1 -21.27 20.29 -26.77
C MET A 1 -21.87 20.31 -25.38
N GLU A 2 -23.15 20.00 -25.28
CA GLU A 2 -23.91 19.99 -24.03
C GLU A 2 -23.72 18.67 -23.27
N CYS A 3 -23.36 18.75 -22.00
CA CYS A 3 -23.47 17.63 -21.07
C CYS A 3 -24.95 17.47 -20.68
N ARG A 4 -25.62 16.46 -21.24
CA ARG A 4 -26.97 16.07 -20.84
C ARG A 4 -26.94 15.54 -19.40
N ARG A 5 -27.75 16.17 -18.55
CA ARG A 5 -28.10 15.70 -17.21
C ARG A 5 -28.90 14.40 -17.33
N SER A 6 -28.33 13.29 -16.88
CA SER A 6 -29.09 12.09 -16.53
C SER A 6 -28.91 11.85 -15.03
N ASP A 7 -29.99 12.14 -14.32
CA ASP A 7 -30.49 11.44 -13.14
C ASP A 7 -29.45 10.92 -12.12
N CYS A 8 -29.21 11.72 -11.08
CA CYS A 8 -28.65 11.22 -9.83
C CYS A 8 -29.77 10.50 -9.04
N GLY A 9 -30.00 9.24 -9.39
CA GLY A 9 -30.88 8.34 -8.65
C GLY A 9 -30.30 8.06 -7.25
N LYS A 10 -31.09 8.37 -6.23
CA LYS A 10 -30.80 8.17 -4.81
C LYS A 10 -30.44 6.71 -4.49
N SER A 11 -29.22 6.47 -4.00
CA SER A 11 -28.90 5.50 -2.94
C SER A 11 -27.40 5.61 -2.61
N HIS A 12 -27.10 6.02 -1.39
CA HIS A 12 -25.80 5.99 -0.70
C HIS A 12 -24.56 5.57 -1.54
N CYS A 13 -23.81 6.54 -2.04
CA CYS A 13 -22.35 6.49 -2.10
C CYS A 13 -21.81 7.92 -1.87
N GLY A 14 -20.94 8.06 -0.88
CA GLY A 14 -20.37 9.35 -0.52
C GLY A 14 -19.47 9.88 -1.63
N ALA A 15 -19.70 11.14 -2.00
CA ALA A 15 -18.69 12.07 -2.51
C ALA A 15 -17.85 11.62 -3.74
N CYS A 16 -18.52 11.44 -4.89
CA CYS A 16 -17.91 11.75 -6.18
C CYS A 16 -17.76 13.28 -6.33
N CYS A 17 -16.60 13.86 -5.98
CA CYS A 17 -16.19 15.22 -6.35
C CYS A 17 -14.66 15.36 -6.30
N GLY A 18 -13.99 14.97 -7.39
CA GLY A 18 -12.56 15.18 -7.60
C GLY A 18 -12.08 14.28 -8.73
N GLY A 19 -11.98 14.85 -9.94
CA GLY A 19 -11.85 14.08 -11.17
C GLY A 19 -10.64 13.16 -11.22
N ILE A 20 -10.87 11.94 -11.72
CA ILE A 20 -10.24 11.34 -12.89
C ILE A 20 -10.87 9.94 -13.00
N CYS A 21 -11.79 9.76 -13.95
CA CYS A 21 -12.18 8.42 -14.39
C CYS A 21 -11.05 7.86 -15.25
N GLN A 22 -9.90 7.51 -14.66
CA GLN A 22 -8.91 6.68 -15.32
C GLN A 22 -9.20 5.24 -14.92
N GLY A 23 -9.94 4.55 -15.78
CA GLY A 23 -9.99 3.09 -15.81
C GLY A 23 -8.64 2.50 -16.20
N GLY A 24 -7.60 2.74 -15.40
CA GLY A 24 -6.36 2.01 -15.47
C GLY A 24 -6.56 0.67 -14.78
N SER A 25 -6.39 -0.43 -15.52
CA SER A 25 -6.34 -1.75 -14.88
C SER A 25 -5.08 -1.83 -14.03
N LEU A 26 -5.24 -1.88 -12.71
CA LEU A 26 -4.14 -2.05 -11.77
C LEU A 26 -3.83 -3.55 -11.65
N LEU A 27 -2.70 -3.97 -12.19
CA LEU A 27 -2.23 -5.34 -12.05
C LEU A 27 -1.43 -5.50 -10.75
N LEU A 28 -1.91 -6.36 -9.86
CA LEU A 28 -1.23 -6.73 -8.62
C LEU A 28 -0.88 -8.21 -8.63
N THR A 29 0.33 -8.52 -8.19
CA THR A 29 0.73 -9.89 -7.88
C THR A 29 0.06 -10.35 -6.59
N ARG A 30 -0.03 -11.66 -6.36
CA ARG A 30 -0.61 -12.22 -5.13
C ARG A 30 0.10 -11.73 -3.87
N GLU A 31 1.41 -11.56 -3.95
CA GLU A 31 2.22 -11.10 -2.83
C GLU A 31 1.99 -9.62 -2.52
N GLU A 32 1.78 -8.79 -3.55
CA GLU A 32 1.40 -7.39 -3.40
C GLU A 32 0.00 -7.24 -2.80
N VAL A 33 -0.97 -8.06 -3.22
CA VAL A 33 -2.31 -8.09 -2.63
C VAL A 33 -2.22 -8.41 -1.15
N LYS A 34 -1.54 -9.50 -0.77
CA LYS A 34 -1.39 -9.90 0.65
C LYS A 34 -0.74 -8.81 1.50
N LEU A 35 0.33 -8.17 1.01
CA LEU A 35 0.98 -7.09 1.75
C LEU A 35 0.06 -5.86 1.85
N LEU A 36 -0.66 -5.53 0.78
CA LEU A 36 -1.64 -4.43 0.79
C LEU A 36 -2.78 -4.72 1.78
N SER A 37 -3.24 -5.97 1.88
CA SER A 37 -4.24 -6.39 2.87
C SER A 37 -3.78 -6.21 4.31
N LYS A 38 -2.48 -6.35 4.60
CA LYS A 38 -1.94 -6.04 5.95
C LYS A 38 -2.13 -4.57 6.31
N PHE A 39 -2.12 -3.67 5.33
CA PHE A 39 -2.42 -2.26 5.58
C PHE A 39 -3.89 -2.00 5.92
N ALA A 40 -4.80 -2.93 5.60
CA ALA A 40 -6.19 -2.89 6.05
C ALA A 40 -6.29 -3.08 7.58
N GLU A 41 -5.43 -3.94 8.13
CA GLU A 41 -5.37 -4.21 9.56
C GLU A 41 -4.56 -3.14 10.31
N LEU A 42 -3.46 -2.68 9.71
CA LEU A 42 -2.52 -1.73 10.30
C LEU A 42 -2.20 -0.62 9.29
N ALA A 43 -2.70 0.60 9.53
CA ALA A 43 -2.46 1.75 8.65
C ALA A 43 -0.96 2.07 8.43
N PHE A 44 -0.10 1.64 9.36
CA PHE A 44 1.35 1.80 9.30
C PHE A 44 2.06 0.48 9.54
N LEU A 45 3.14 0.23 8.81
CA LEU A 45 4.04 -0.92 8.99
C LEU A 45 5.48 -0.44 9.15
N PRO A 46 6.32 -1.14 9.93
CA PRO A 46 7.74 -0.83 10.02
C PRO A 46 8.45 -1.21 8.72
N VAL A 47 9.48 -0.44 8.38
CA VAL A 47 10.41 -0.78 7.29
C VAL A 47 11.82 -0.47 7.74
N ALA A 48 12.76 -1.25 7.25
CA ALA A 48 14.17 -0.96 7.40
C ALA A 48 14.90 -1.16 6.08
N CYS A 49 16.09 -0.59 5.96
CA CYS A 49 16.99 -0.92 4.87
C CYS A 49 18.43 -0.92 5.33
N ARG A 50 19.27 -1.60 4.54
CA ARG A 50 20.72 -1.54 4.70
C ARG A 50 21.25 -0.28 4.03
N GLU A 51 22.33 0.28 4.56
CA GLU A 51 22.97 1.48 4.01
C GLU A 51 23.53 1.26 2.59
N ASP A 52 23.94 0.03 2.27
CA ASP A 52 24.62 -0.32 1.03
C ASP A 52 23.68 -0.37 -0.20
N ASN A 53 22.49 -0.93 -0.04
CA ASN A 53 21.61 -1.29 -1.16
C ASN A 53 20.23 -0.63 -1.10
N ARG A 54 19.90 0.10 -0.01
CA ARG A 54 18.61 0.80 0.23
C ARG A 54 17.35 -0.02 -0.11
N SER A 55 17.48 -1.35 -0.08
CA SER A 55 16.39 -2.26 -0.39
C SER A 55 15.46 -2.33 0.82
N PRO A 56 14.17 -1.97 0.68
CA PRO A 56 13.23 -1.96 1.80
C PRO A 56 12.97 -3.37 2.30
N ILE A 57 12.98 -3.57 3.60
CA ILE A 57 12.70 -4.83 4.25
C ILE A 57 11.65 -4.61 5.35
N PHE A 58 10.67 -5.50 5.37
CA PHE A 58 9.76 -5.71 6.47
C PHE A 58 9.95 -7.14 6.96
N LEU A 59 10.33 -7.32 8.23
CA LEU A 59 10.55 -8.65 8.79
C LEU A 59 9.21 -9.31 9.11
N THR A 60 8.88 -10.35 8.34
CA THR A 60 7.71 -11.22 8.56
C THR A 60 8.08 -12.65 8.20
N PRO A 61 7.59 -13.66 8.95
CA PRO A 61 7.83 -15.07 8.62
C PRO A 61 7.18 -15.52 7.31
N GLU A 62 6.26 -14.74 6.74
CA GLU A 62 5.51 -15.10 5.54
C GLU A 62 6.30 -14.93 4.24
N TYR A 63 7.39 -14.15 4.28
CA TYR A 63 8.14 -13.76 3.09
C TYR A 63 9.64 -13.98 3.27
N THR A 64 10.32 -14.34 2.18
CA THR A 64 11.77 -14.22 2.12
C THR A 64 12.16 -12.74 1.98
N GLN A 65 13.37 -12.38 2.42
CA GLN A 65 13.87 -10.99 2.35
C GLN A 65 13.83 -10.42 0.92
N ALA A 66 14.20 -11.23 -0.09
CA ALA A 66 14.16 -10.81 -1.48
C ALA A 66 12.73 -10.62 -1.99
N ALA A 67 11.81 -11.52 -1.61
CA ALA A 67 10.41 -11.41 -1.99
C ALA A 67 9.77 -10.15 -1.39
N ILE A 68 9.91 -9.93 -0.09
CA ILE A 68 9.31 -8.77 0.58
C ILE A 68 9.86 -7.45 0.04
N SER A 69 11.17 -7.37 -0.21
CA SER A 69 11.76 -6.17 -0.81
C SER A 69 11.20 -5.88 -2.21
N THR A 70 11.00 -6.93 -3.02
CA THR A 70 10.42 -6.80 -4.36
C THR A 70 8.96 -6.34 -4.26
N THR A 71 8.18 -6.93 -3.35
CA THR A 71 6.79 -6.59 -3.12
C THR A 71 6.61 -5.15 -2.65
N ILE A 72 7.38 -4.70 -1.64
CA ILE A 72 7.36 -3.31 -1.17
C ILE A 72 7.73 -2.35 -2.30
N THR A 73 8.77 -2.67 -3.07
CA THR A 73 9.21 -1.85 -4.20
C THR A 73 8.12 -1.74 -5.27
N GLY A 74 7.44 -2.85 -5.60
CA GLY A 74 6.33 -2.87 -6.56
C GLY A 74 5.16 -1.99 -6.12
N LEU A 75 4.71 -2.13 -4.87
CA LEU A 75 3.64 -1.29 -4.30
C LEU A 75 4.01 0.20 -4.26
N TRP A 76 5.27 0.51 -3.92
CA TRP A 76 5.78 1.87 -3.86
C TRP A 76 5.87 2.50 -5.27
N GLN A 77 6.34 1.76 -6.26
CA GLN A 77 6.36 2.21 -7.66
C GLN A 77 4.96 2.47 -8.20
N LYS A 78 3.99 1.64 -7.81
CA LYS A 78 2.56 1.80 -8.12
C LYS A 78 1.87 2.90 -7.31
N LYS A 79 2.60 3.59 -6.43
CA LYS A 79 2.09 4.67 -5.56
C LYS A 79 0.98 4.25 -4.62
N LEU A 80 0.88 2.96 -4.30
CA LEU A 80 -0.13 2.43 -3.37
C LEU A 80 0.30 2.62 -1.92
N ILE A 81 1.61 2.57 -1.67
CA ILE A 81 2.21 2.82 -0.36
C ILE A 81 3.24 3.93 -0.46
N ARG A 82 3.50 4.56 0.69
CA ARG A 82 4.63 5.45 0.93
C ARG A 82 5.63 4.76 1.85
N VAL A 83 6.90 5.03 1.63
CA VAL A 83 8.04 4.55 2.44
C VAL A 83 8.78 5.79 2.93
N ASP A 84 8.90 5.96 4.24
CA ASP A 84 9.56 7.10 4.88
C ASP A 84 10.62 6.62 5.88
N TYR A 85 11.90 6.86 5.55
CA TYR A 85 13.03 6.46 6.40
C TYR A 85 13.42 7.51 7.44
N ASP A 86 12.85 8.72 7.38
CA ASP A 86 13.07 9.76 8.38
C ASP A 86 12.12 9.63 9.58
N ILE A 87 11.09 8.79 9.46
CA ILE A 87 10.02 8.64 10.45
C ILE A 87 9.94 7.16 10.87
N PRO A 88 10.80 6.71 11.79
CA PRO A 88 10.66 5.38 12.39
C PRO A 88 9.36 5.28 13.18
N MET A 89 8.80 4.08 13.26
CA MET A 89 7.52 3.84 13.92
C MET A 89 7.70 3.94 15.45
N LEU A 90 6.94 4.85 16.08
CA LEU A 90 7.00 5.06 17.52
C LEU A 90 6.56 3.78 18.26
N ASN A 91 7.27 3.43 19.32
CA ASN A 91 7.04 2.22 20.15
C ASN A 91 7.21 0.89 19.41
N PHE A 92 7.84 0.86 18.23
CA PHE A 92 8.22 -0.37 17.56
C PHE A 92 9.64 -0.77 17.97
N ASP A 93 9.83 -2.04 18.35
CA ASP A 93 11.15 -2.58 18.67
C ASP A 93 11.86 -3.05 17.40
N TYR A 94 12.97 -2.37 17.07
CA TYR A 94 13.81 -2.70 15.93
C TYR A 94 14.97 -3.65 16.30
N ALA A 95 15.00 -4.25 17.49
CA ALA A 95 16.08 -5.16 17.91
C ALA A 95 16.34 -6.30 16.90
N ASP A 96 15.28 -6.86 16.32
CA ASP A 96 15.38 -7.93 15.32
C ASP A 96 15.90 -7.46 13.95
N TYR A 97 15.92 -6.14 13.73
CA TYR A 97 16.41 -5.53 12.48
C TYR A 97 17.93 -5.33 12.47
N GLY A 98 18.69 -5.92 13.41
CA GLY A 98 20.14 -5.77 13.59
C GLY A 98 21.00 -5.40 12.36
N PRO A 99 20.94 -6.12 11.21
CA PRO A 99 21.75 -5.81 10.03
C PRO A 99 21.25 -4.61 9.17
N TYR A 100 20.10 -4.01 9.50
CA TYR A 100 19.44 -2.93 8.78
C TYR A 100 19.51 -1.63 9.57
N ALA A 101 20.56 -0.83 9.38
CA ALA A 101 20.80 0.35 10.20
C ALA A 101 19.80 1.52 10.00
N ILE A 102 19.10 1.56 8.86
CA ILE A 102 18.14 2.63 8.55
C ILE A 102 16.73 2.12 8.86
N HIS A 103 16.04 2.80 9.76
CA HIS A 103 14.68 2.46 10.19
C HIS A 103 13.67 3.52 9.76
N GLY A 104 12.50 3.08 9.34
CA GLY A 104 11.43 3.94 8.88
C GLY A 104 10.06 3.32 9.09
N SER A 105 9.08 3.96 8.48
CA SER A 105 7.71 3.47 8.41
C SER A 105 7.21 3.45 6.97
N MET A 106 6.19 2.64 6.77
CA MET A 106 5.38 2.61 5.56
C MET A 106 3.95 2.94 5.92
N ALA A 107 3.28 3.62 5.02
CA ALA A 107 1.87 3.97 5.15
C ALA A 107 1.14 3.71 3.85
N ILE A 108 -0.12 3.32 3.95
CA ILE A 108 -1.01 3.26 2.78
C ILE A 108 -1.31 4.69 2.29
N THR A 109 -1.41 4.84 0.97
CA THR A 109 -1.83 6.11 0.34
C THR A 109 -3.33 6.10 0.04
N ALA A 110 -3.89 7.24 -0.38
CA ALA A 110 -5.28 7.28 -0.87
C ALA A 110 -5.51 6.29 -2.03
N ALA A 111 -4.59 6.22 -3.01
CA ALA A 111 -4.68 5.27 -4.12
C ALA A 111 -4.55 3.80 -3.66
N GLY A 112 -3.77 3.55 -2.60
CA GLY A 112 -3.69 2.24 -1.97
C GLY A 112 -5.00 1.83 -1.30
N GLN A 113 -5.66 2.77 -0.63
CA GLN A 113 -6.96 2.55 -0.01
C GLN A 113 -8.04 2.27 -1.07
N ASP A 114 -8.08 3.06 -2.15
CA ASP A 114 -9.02 2.83 -3.26
C ASP A 114 -8.82 1.45 -3.91
N ALA A 115 -7.56 1.00 -4.03
CA ALA A 115 -7.21 -0.33 -4.53
C ALA A 115 -7.65 -1.45 -3.58
N LEU A 116 -7.50 -1.25 -2.27
CA LEU A 116 -7.94 -2.19 -1.25
C LEU A 116 -9.47 -2.35 -1.25
N ASP A 117 -10.20 -1.23 -1.31
CA ASP A 117 -11.67 -1.22 -1.39
C ASP A 117 -12.14 -1.96 -2.66
N SER A 118 -11.43 -1.76 -3.78
CA SER A 118 -11.70 -2.48 -5.03
C SER A 118 -11.46 -3.98 -4.93
N LEU A 119 -10.41 -4.42 -4.23
CA LEU A 119 -10.11 -5.84 -3.99
C LEU A 119 -11.18 -6.51 -3.13
N GLU A 120 -11.74 -5.79 -2.15
CA GLU A 120 -12.85 -6.28 -1.32
C GLU A 120 -14.12 -6.48 -2.16
N ILE A 121 -14.48 -5.50 -2.99
CA ILE A 121 -15.64 -5.58 -3.90
C ILE A 121 -15.50 -6.76 -4.89
N GLN A 122 -14.29 -7.00 -5.38
CA GLN A 122 -14.00 -8.09 -6.33
C GLN A 122 -13.87 -9.46 -5.65
N GLY A 123 -13.84 -9.52 -4.32
CA GLY A 123 -13.62 -10.76 -3.57
C GLY A 123 -12.20 -11.32 -3.68
N CYS A 124 -11.23 -10.50 -4.07
CA CYS A 124 -9.82 -10.89 -4.23
C CYS A 124 -9.02 -10.87 -2.91
N ASN A 125 -9.63 -10.40 -1.81
CA ASN A 125 -9.03 -10.27 -0.49
C ASN A 125 -9.40 -11.44 0.49
N ARG A 126 -9.82 -12.60 -0.02
CA ARG A 126 -10.25 -13.77 0.80
C ARG A 126 -9.30 -14.95 0.72
#